data_AF-A0AAJ1M0S7-F1
#
_entry.id   AF-A0AAJ1M0S7-F1
#
_cell.length_a   1.000
_cell.length_b   1.000
_cell.length_c   1.000
_cell.angle_alpha   90.00
_cell.angle_beta   90.00
_cell.angle_gamma   90.00
#
_symmetry.space_group_name_H-M   'P 1'
#
loop_
_entity.id
_entity.type
_entity.pdbx_description
1 polymer ?
#
loop_
_entity_poly.entity_id
_entity_poly.type
_entity_poly.pdbx_seq_one_letter_code
_entity_poly.pdbx_strand_id
1 'polypeptide(L)'
;MTSAGTGAAGPTGRSSMPGSGSGSVSGSVSASDEELARALVGVLTARGETVAVAESLTGGLVVATLVGVPGASAVVRGGVVAYATPVKATVLGVDADLLASNGAVDPEVARQMASGVRTALAVDGVPATWGISTTGVAGPDPQDGKPVGTVFVGIASAERSVATELHLEGDRAAIRSATVSELLARMTTEVDSGE
;
A
#
# COMPACT_ATOMS: atom_id res chain seq x y z
N MET A 1 -65.85 28.62 -45.32
CA MET A 1 -65.42 27.20 -45.34
C MET A 1 -63.96 27.20 -44.92
N THR A 2 -63.49 26.61 -43.82
CA THR A 2 -64.06 25.66 -42.87
C THR A 2 -63.13 25.63 -41.64
N SER A 3 -63.73 25.72 -40.46
CA SER A 3 -63.43 25.01 -39.19
C SER A 3 -62.02 24.94 -38.60
N ALA A 4 -62.00 25.32 -37.31
CA ALA A 4 -61.09 24.85 -36.27
C ALA A 4 -61.12 23.31 -36.09
N GLY A 5 -60.02 22.76 -35.56
CA GLY A 5 -59.93 21.45 -34.90
C GLY A 5 -58.56 21.31 -34.22
N THR A 6 -58.46 21.50 -32.91
CA THR A 6 -58.40 20.48 -31.84
C THR A 6 -57.25 19.47 -31.91
N GLY A 7 -56.46 19.45 -30.84
CA GLY A 7 -56.05 18.21 -30.17
C GLY A 7 -54.55 17.89 -30.20
N ALA A 8 -53.89 18.04 -29.05
CA ALA A 8 -53.49 16.90 -28.20
C ALA A 8 -52.25 17.25 -27.36
N ALA A 9 -52.43 17.20 -26.04
CA ALA A 9 -51.37 17.25 -25.06
C ALA A 9 -50.46 16.01 -25.19
N GLY A 10 -49.16 16.23 -25.37
CA GLY A 10 -48.14 15.19 -25.27
C GLY A 10 -47.81 14.88 -23.80
N PRO A 11 -47.59 13.61 -23.42
CA PRO A 11 -47.45 13.22 -22.03
C PRO A 11 -46.09 13.65 -21.45
N THR A 12 -46.14 14.05 -20.18
CA THR A 12 -45.00 14.34 -19.32
C THR A 12 -44.14 13.09 -19.10
N GLY A 13 -43.12 12.90 -19.92
CA GLY A 13 -42.08 11.90 -19.68
C GLY A 13 -41.08 12.39 -18.63
N ARG A 14 -41.37 12.20 -17.34
CA ARG A 14 -40.33 12.24 -16.31
C ARG A 14 -39.53 10.96 -16.42
N SER A 15 -38.42 11.01 -17.16
CA SER A 15 -37.41 9.95 -17.13
C SER A 15 -36.86 9.89 -15.71
N SER A 16 -37.20 8.81 -15.02
CA SER A 16 -36.66 8.43 -13.73
C SER A 16 -35.16 8.18 -13.88
N MET A 17 -34.35 9.01 -13.23
CA MET A 17 -32.93 8.74 -13.01
C MET A 17 -32.78 7.33 -12.39
N PRO A 18 -31.90 6.46 -12.91
CA PRO A 18 -31.58 5.21 -12.23
C PRO A 18 -30.91 5.53 -10.89
N GLY A 19 -31.32 4.78 -9.87
CA GLY A 19 -30.96 5.00 -8.48
C GLY A 19 -29.46 5.07 -8.25
N SER A 20 -29.08 6.00 -7.37
CA SER A 20 -27.79 6.01 -6.71
C SER A 20 -27.63 4.70 -5.94
N GLY A 21 -27.03 3.70 -6.59
CA GLY A 21 -26.43 2.59 -5.89
C GLY A 21 -25.32 3.15 -5.03
N SER A 22 -25.58 3.31 -3.73
CA SER A 22 -24.51 3.41 -2.73
C SER A 22 -23.83 2.04 -2.66
N GLY A 23 -23.04 1.73 -3.68
CA GLY A 23 -22.03 0.70 -3.56
C GLY A 23 -21.07 1.21 -2.50
N SER A 24 -21.16 0.67 -1.29
CA SER A 24 -20.11 0.83 -0.29
C SER A 24 -18.83 0.31 -0.95
N VAL A 25 -17.94 1.23 -1.33
CA VAL A 25 -16.59 0.85 -1.74
C VAL A 25 -15.94 0.30 -0.48
N SER A 26 -15.99 -1.02 -0.32
CA SER A 26 -15.38 -1.73 0.80
C SER A 26 -13.88 -1.75 0.59
N GLY A 27 -13.24 -0.59 0.76
CA GLY A 27 -11.83 -0.47 1.09
C GLY A 27 -11.60 -0.61 2.60
N SER A 28 -12.40 -1.44 3.27
CA SER A 28 -12.26 -1.68 4.70
C SER A 28 -11.00 -2.51 4.93
N VAL A 29 -10.09 -1.95 5.73
CA VAL A 29 -8.99 -2.69 6.35
C VAL A 29 -9.58 -3.89 7.10
N SER A 30 -8.96 -5.06 7.01
CA SER A 30 -9.48 -6.24 7.71
C SER A 30 -9.31 -6.07 9.24
N ALA A 31 -10.19 -6.66 10.05
CA ALA A 31 -10.10 -6.55 11.50
C ALA A 31 -8.75 -7.08 12.05
N SER A 32 -8.20 -8.13 11.43
CA SER A 32 -6.86 -8.65 11.73
C SER A 32 -5.76 -7.65 11.41
N ASP A 33 -5.87 -6.91 10.30
CA ASP A 33 -4.89 -5.88 9.95
C ASP A 33 -4.96 -4.69 10.92
N GLU A 34 -6.15 -4.32 11.39
CA GLU A 34 -6.32 -3.29 12.42
C GLU A 34 -5.69 -3.70 13.77
N GLU A 35 -5.76 -4.98 14.13
CA GLU A 35 -5.12 -5.52 15.33
C GLU A 35 -3.59 -5.52 15.20
N LEU A 36 -3.06 -5.98 14.07
CA LEU A 36 -1.61 -5.93 13.78
C LEU A 36 -1.08 -4.49 13.76
N ALA A 37 -1.83 -3.57 13.14
CA ALA A 37 -1.48 -2.16 13.12
C ALA A 37 -1.47 -1.55 14.51
N ARG A 38 -2.47 -1.86 15.35
CA ARG A 38 -2.52 -1.42 16.75
C ARG A 38 -1.34 -1.93 17.56
N ALA A 39 -0.99 -3.21 17.39
CA ALA A 39 0.16 -3.80 18.06
C ALA A 39 1.46 -3.08 17.68
N LEU A 40 1.70 -2.92 16.37
CA LEU A 40 2.90 -2.26 15.87
C LEU A 40 3.00 -0.80 16.32
N VAL A 41 1.91 -0.03 16.18
CA VAL A 41 1.88 1.37 16.64
C VAL A 41 2.12 1.46 18.14
N GLY A 42 1.54 0.56 18.93
CA GLY A 42 1.73 0.51 20.37
C GLY A 42 3.19 0.27 20.77
N VAL A 43 3.82 -0.74 20.16
CA VAL A 43 5.24 -1.07 20.41
C VAL A 43 6.17 0.07 20.00
N LEU A 44 6.00 0.63 18.80
CA LEU A 44 6.81 1.77 18.33
C LEU A 44 6.65 2.99 19.24
N THR A 45 5.43 3.25 19.71
CA THR A 45 5.14 4.35 20.63
C THR A 45 5.87 4.15 21.96
N ALA A 46 5.82 2.93 22.52
CA ALA A 46 6.50 2.60 23.77
C ALA A 46 8.03 2.75 23.66
N ARG A 47 8.58 2.53 22.47
CA ARG A 47 10.02 2.63 22.17
C ARG A 47 10.46 4.04 21.72
N GLY A 48 9.53 4.95 21.45
CA GLY A 48 9.83 6.27 20.87
C GLY A 48 10.40 6.19 19.45
N GLU A 49 10.06 5.12 18.72
CA GLU A 49 10.56 4.85 17.38
C GLU A 49 9.53 5.24 16.31
N THR A 50 10.01 5.44 15.08
CA THR A 50 9.17 5.89 13.97
C THR A 50 9.29 4.99 12.75
N VAL A 51 8.26 4.96 11.91
CA VAL A 51 8.19 4.12 10.70
C VAL A 51 7.79 4.93 9.47
N ALA A 52 8.44 4.62 8.34
CA ALA A 52 8.15 5.15 7.01
C ALA A 52 7.80 4.01 6.04
N VAL A 53 6.87 4.24 5.11
CA VAL A 53 6.29 3.17 4.28
C VAL A 53 6.52 3.41 2.78
N ALA A 54 7.11 2.44 2.06
CA ALA A 54 7.23 2.46 0.60
C ALA A 54 6.35 1.39 -0.04
N GLU A 55 5.33 1.79 -0.80
CA GLU A 55 4.37 0.87 -1.38
C GLU A 55 4.47 0.81 -2.90
N SER A 56 4.30 -0.38 -3.46
CA SER A 56 4.04 -0.59 -4.89
C SER A 56 2.70 -1.29 -5.06
N LEU A 57 2.66 -2.64 -5.04
CA LEU A 57 1.42 -3.39 -5.31
C LEU A 57 0.29 -3.08 -4.32
N THR A 58 0.60 -2.75 -3.07
CA THR A 58 -0.40 -2.45 -2.03
C THR A 58 -1.03 -1.07 -2.21
N GLY A 59 -0.39 -0.14 -2.94
CA GLY A 59 -1.03 1.08 -3.42
C GLY A 59 -1.56 2.02 -2.33
N GLY A 60 -0.90 2.10 -1.18
CA GLY A 60 -1.29 2.96 -0.06
C GLY A 60 -2.04 2.25 1.06
N LEU A 61 -2.31 0.94 0.92
CA LEU A 61 -3.04 0.17 1.94
C LEU A 61 -2.24 0.04 3.25
N VAL A 62 -0.92 -0.15 3.18
CA VAL A 62 -0.11 -0.32 4.41
C VAL A 62 -0.15 0.95 5.24
N VAL A 63 0.12 2.11 4.61
CA VAL A 63 0.08 3.38 5.33
C VAL A 63 -1.33 3.72 5.80
N ALA A 64 -2.37 3.46 4.99
CA ALA A 64 -3.77 3.68 5.37
C ALA A 64 -4.17 2.87 6.61
N THR A 65 -3.77 1.60 6.66
CA THR A 65 -3.99 0.71 7.80
C THR A 65 -3.31 1.25 9.07
N LEU A 66 -2.06 1.71 8.98
CA LEU A 66 -1.35 2.26 10.12
C LEU A 66 -1.95 3.59 10.62
N VAL A 67 -2.27 4.53 9.72
CA VAL A 67 -2.84 5.82 10.13
C VAL A 67 -4.28 5.73 10.63
N GLY A 68 -4.96 4.61 10.38
CA GLY A 68 -6.26 4.30 10.98
C GLY A 68 -6.20 4.09 12.50
N VAL A 69 -5.01 3.84 13.06
CA VAL A 69 -4.83 3.63 14.51
C VAL A 69 -4.77 4.98 15.25
N PRO A 70 -5.59 5.20 16.30
CA PRO A 70 -5.48 6.38 17.14
C PRO A 70 -4.07 6.55 17.72
N GLY A 71 -3.48 7.74 17.56
CA GLY A 71 -2.11 8.03 18.00
C GLY A 71 -1.01 7.69 16.98
N ALA A 72 -1.35 7.14 15.81
CA ALA A 72 -0.37 6.80 14.77
C ALA A 72 0.51 7.98 14.32
N SER A 73 0.03 9.23 14.46
CA SER A 73 0.82 10.42 14.15
C SER A 73 2.09 10.59 14.99
N ALA A 74 2.19 9.90 16.15
CA ALA A 74 3.40 9.89 16.96
C ALA A 74 4.53 9.04 16.35
N VAL A 75 4.19 8.04 15.51
CA VAL A 75 5.15 7.03 15.03
C VAL A 75 5.25 6.96 13.50
N VAL A 76 4.14 7.15 12.78
CA VAL A 76 4.10 7.03 11.31
C VAL A 76 4.55 8.34 10.68
N ARG A 77 5.68 8.31 9.95
CA ARG A 77 6.19 9.48 9.21
C ARG A 77 5.41 9.77 7.94
N GLY A 78 4.85 8.73 7.33
CA GLY A 78 4.08 8.83 6.09
C GLY A 78 4.36 7.64 5.18
N GLY A 79 3.90 7.77 3.94
CA GLY A 79 4.11 6.75 2.91
C GLY A 79 4.41 7.33 1.53
N VAL A 80 5.19 6.59 0.75
CA VAL A 80 5.47 6.86 -0.67
C VAL A 80 4.91 5.69 -1.47
N VAL A 81 3.99 5.97 -2.41
CA VAL A 81 3.52 4.97 -3.37
C VAL A 81 4.34 5.06 -4.65
N ALA A 82 5.40 4.26 -4.73
CA ALA A 82 6.31 4.17 -5.88
C ALA A 82 5.83 3.10 -6.88
N TYR A 83 4.63 3.30 -7.44
CA TYR A 83 3.98 2.30 -8.32
C TYR A 83 4.76 2.08 -9.62
N ALA A 84 5.08 3.17 -10.33
CA ALA A 84 5.88 3.11 -11.54
C ALA A 84 7.36 2.84 -11.21
N THR A 85 8.02 1.96 -11.97
CA THR A 85 9.43 1.57 -11.75
C THR A 85 10.39 2.77 -11.63
N PRO A 86 10.34 3.80 -12.49
CA PRO A 86 11.24 4.95 -12.35
C PRO A 86 11.08 5.73 -11.04
N VAL A 87 9.88 5.71 -10.41
CA VAL A 87 9.63 6.39 -9.14
C VAL A 87 10.39 5.72 -7.99
N LYS A 88 10.62 4.39 -8.09
CA LYS A 88 11.45 3.66 -7.12
C LYS A 88 12.88 4.22 -7.10
N ALA A 89 13.45 4.53 -8.27
CA ALA A 89 14.76 5.15 -8.34
C ALA A 89 14.75 6.62 -7.88
N THR A 90 13.85 7.44 -8.42
CA THR A 90 13.91 8.90 -8.22
C THR A 90 13.49 9.34 -6.83
N VAL A 91 12.58 8.63 -6.16
CA VAL A 91 12.06 9.01 -4.84
C VAL A 91 12.67 8.16 -3.73
N LEU A 92 12.86 6.86 -3.97
CA LEU A 92 13.35 5.92 -2.95
C LEU A 92 14.84 5.58 -3.12
N GLY A 93 15.53 6.12 -4.12
CA GLY A 93 16.96 5.89 -4.33
C GLY A 93 17.31 4.44 -4.68
N VAL A 94 16.35 3.68 -5.22
CA VAL A 94 16.64 2.33 -5.72
C VAL A 94 17.56 2.42 -6.93
N ASP A 95 18.57 1.55 -6.98
CA ASP A 95 19.54 1.45 -8.06
C ASP A 95 18.83 1.24 -9.41
N ALA A 96 19.08 2.16 -10.35
CA ALA A 96 18.48 2.12 -11.67
C ALA A 96 19.00 0.94 -12.50
N ASP A 97 20.26 0.53 -12.32
CA ASP A 97 20.83 -0.60 -13.03
C ASP A 97 20.20 -1.91 -12.56
N LEU A 98 19.97 -2.05 -11.25
CA LEU A 98 19.21 -3.17 -10.68
C LEU A 98 17.78 -3.25 -11.23
N LEU A 99 17.07 -2.11 -11.28
CA LEU A 99 15.72 -2.06 -11.82
C LEU A 99 15.69 -2.43 -13.32
N ALA A 100 16.73 -2.07 -14.07
CA ALA A 100 16.85 -2.41 -15.49
C ALA A 100 17.19 -3.89 -15.72
N SER A 101 18.03 -4.49 -14.87
CA SER A 101 18.47 -5.88 -15.03
C SER A 101 17.50 -6.90 -14.45
N ASN A 102 16.95 -6.63 -13.26
CA ASN A 102 16.17 -7.60 -12.48
C ASN A 102 14.67 -7.27 -12.41
N GLY A 103 14.29 -6.04 -12.79
CA GLY A 103 12.92 -5.56 -12.68
C GLY A 103 12.54 -5.11 -11.27
N ALA A 104 11.30 -4.64 -11.12
CA ALA A 104 10.82 -4.01 -9.88
C ALA A 104 10.42 -5.00 -8.78
N VAL A 105 10.16 -6.26 -9.14
CA VAL A 105 9.76 -7.31 -8.21
C VAL A 105 11.00 -8.11 -7.88
N ASP A 106 11.81 -7.68 -6.93
CA ASP A 106 13.10 -8.27 -6.59
C ASP A 106 13.40 -8.03 -5.10
N PRO A 107 14.05 -8.97 -4.38
CA PRO A 107 14.34 -8.80 -2.95
C PRO A 107 15.25 -7.60 -2.68
N GLU A 108 16.23 -7.34 -3.53
CA GLU A 108 17.15 -6.21 -3.36
C GLU A 108 16.43 -4.89 -3.61
N VAL A 109 15.50 -4.85 -4.56
CA VAL A 109 14.61 -3.70 -4.76
C VAL A 109 13.76 -3.44 -3.53
N ALA A 110 13.15 -4.46 -2.92
CA ALA A 110 12.39 -4.31 -1.68
C ALA A 110 13.26 -3.76 -0.54
N ARG A 111 14.48 -4.28 -0.39
CA ARG A 111 15.45 -3.83 0.62
C ARG A 111 15.84 -2.36 0.43
N GLN A 112 16.13 -1.95 -0.81
CA GLN A 112 16.47 -0.58 -1.13
C GLN A 112 15.28 0.37 -0.98
N MET A 113 14.07 -0.04 -1.35
CA MET A 113 12.85 0.73 -1.10
C MET A 113 12.64 0.99 0.41
N ALA A 114 12.81 -0.05 1.24
CA ALA A 114 12.67 0.06 2.70
C ALA A 114 13.74 0.99 3.29
N SER A 115 14.99 0.87 2.86
CA SER A 115 16.08 1.73 3.35
C SER A 115 15.89 3.18 2.89
N GLY A 116 15.54 3.37 1.62
CA GLY A 116 15.36 4.68 1.00
C GLY A 116 14.22 5.48 1.61
N VAL A 117 13.09 4.84 1.92
CA VAL A 117 11.92 5.55 2.45
C VAL A 117 12.16 6.15 3.84
N ARG A 118 13.04 5.55 4.64
CA ARG A 118 13.48 6.12 5.93
C ARG A 118 14.06 7.52 5.75
N THR A 119 14.88 7.69 4.73
CA THR A 119 15.58 8.95 4.44
C THR A 119 14.67 9.91 3.67
N ALA A 120 13.89 9.39 2.72
CA ALA A 120 12.97 10.21 1.92
C ALA A 120 11.88 10.90 2.77
N LEU A 121 11.47 10.26 3.87
CA LEU A 121 10.48 10.79 4.82
C LEU A 121 11.12 11.25 6.13
N ALA A 122 12.37 11.71 6.08
CA ALA A 122 13.03 12.31 7.23
C ALA A 122 12.27 13.56 7.71
N VAL A 123 12.19 13.74 9.03
CA VAL A 123 11.61 14.93 9.66
C VAL A 123 12.73 15.64 10.42
N ASP A 124 12.88 16.94 10.19
CA ASP A 124 13.97 17.76 10.74
C ASP A 124 15.37 17.17 10.44
N GLY A 125 15.52 16.54 9.27
CA GLY A 125 16.76 15.90 8.85
C GLY A 125 17.05 14.54 9.52
N VAL A 126 16.16 14.04 10.36
CA VAL A 126 16.29 12.74 11.03
C VAL A 126 15.49 11.68 10.25
N PRO A 127 16.15 10.64 9.70
CA PRO A 127 15.45 9.52 9.06
C PRO A 127 14.51 8.80 10.03
N ALA A 128 13.46 8.17 9.50
CA ALA A 128 12.63 7.28 10.32
C ALA A 128 13.48 6.17 10.94
N THR A 129 13.13 5.68 12.13
CA THR A 129 13.83 4.54 12.75
C THR A 129 13.74 3.33 11.82
N TRP A 130 12.54 3.08 11.32
CA TRP A 130 12.20 1.94 10.48
C TRP A 130 11.67 2.37 9.13
N GLY A 131 12.00 1.60 8.11
CA GLY A 131 11.42 1.67 6.79
C GLY A 131 10.86 0.33 6.40
N ILE A 132 9.64 0.31 5.88
CA ILE A 132 9.01 -0.92 5.41
C ILE A 132 8.58 -0.76 3.95
N SER A 133 8.64 -1.84 3.18
CA SER A 133 8.32 -1.78 1.75
C SER A 133 7.53 -2.96 1.21
N THR A 134 6.82 -2.75 0.11
CA THR A 134 6.11 -3.80 -0.64
C THR A 134 6.38 -3.68 -2.15
N THR A 135 6.76 -4.78 -2.78
CA THR A 135 6.81 -4.91 -4.24
C THR A 135 6.44 -6.34 -4.66
N GLY A 136 5.79 -6.53 -5.80
CA GLY A 136 5.20 -7.83 -6.11
C GLY A 136 4.20 -7.83 -7.26
N VAL A 137 3.79 -9.02 -7.65
CA VAL A 137 2.82 -9.27 -8.72
C VAL A 137 1.47 -9.62 -8.11
N ALA A 138 0.59 -8.62 -7.99
CA ALA A 138 -0.78 -8.85 -7.52
C ALA A 138 -1.70 -9.50 -8.58
N GLY A 139 -1.25 -9.63 -9.84
CA GLY A 139 -2.06 -10.18 -10.93
C GLY A 139 -3.07 -9.19 -11.54
N PRO A 140 -3.92 -9.67 -12.46
CA PRO A 140 -4.18 -11.09 -12.75
C PRO A 140 -3.14 -11.79 -13.63
N ASP A 141 -2.25 -11.03 -14.29
CA ASP A 141 -1.22 -11.58 -15.17
C ASP A 141 0.16 -11.62 -14.48
N PRO A 142 1.04 -12.57 -14.87
CA PRO A 142 2.46 -12.54 -14.50
C PRO A 142 3.14 -11.25 -14.95
N GLN A 143 4.23 -10.87 -14.28
CA GLN A 143 5.05 -9.71 -14.64
C GLN A 143 6.53 -10.07 -14.65
N ASP A 144 7.27 -9.71 -15.70
CA ASP A 144 8.72 -9.91 -15.81
C ASP A 144 9.15 -11.36 -15.53
N GLY A 145 8.33 -12.33 -15.98
CA GLY A 145 8.56 -13.77 -15.75
C GLY A 145 8.21 -14.27 -14.34
N LYS A 146 7.76 -13.39 -13.43
CA LYS A 146 7.35 -13.77 -12.07
C LYS A 146 5.84 -14.08 -12.01
N PRO A 147 5.45 -15.21 -11.38
CA PRO A 147 4.04 -15.59 -11.29
C PRO A 147 3.27 -14.65 -10.37
N VAL A 148 1.96 -14.57 -10.58
CA VAL A 148 1.03 -13.91 -9.68
C VAL A 148 1.19 -14.47 -8.27
N GLY A 149 1.16 -13.59 -7.27
CA GLY A 149 1.39 -13.95 -5.88
C GLY A 149 2.84 -13.82 -5.42
N THR A 150 3.80 -13.64 -6.33
CA THR A 150 5.20 -13.36 -5.94
C THR A 150 5.31 -11.96 -5.36
N VAL A 151 5.64 -11.87 -4.08
CA VAL A 151 5.74 -10.60 -3.34
C VAL A 151 7.03 -10.58 -2.53
N PHE A 152 7.64 -9.42 -2.46
CA PHE A 152 8.75 -9.12 -1.56
C PHE A 152 8.33 -8.01 -0.59
N VAL A 153 8.54 -8.27 0.69
CA VAL A 153 8.37 -7.28 1.75
C VAL A 153 9.74 -6.93 2.34
N GLY A 154 10.06 -5.64 2.40
CA GLY A 154 11.32 -5.15 2.94
C GLY A 154 11.13 -4.53 4.33
N ILE A 155 12.08 -4.75 5.23
CA ILE A 155 12.17 -4.10 6.54
C ILE A 155 13.61 -3.59 6.70
N ALA A 156 13.76 -2.33 7.09
CA ALA A 156 15.05 -1.69 7.26
C ALA A 156 15.09 -0.85 8.54
N SER A 157 16.22 -0.92 9.24
CA SER A 157 16.64 -0.03 10.31
C SER A 157 17.85 0.80 9.84
N ALA A 158 18.53 1.48 10.77
CA ALA A 158 19.81 2.13 10.48
C ALA A 158 20.96 1.13 10.27
N GLU A 159 20.84 -0.07 10.85
CA GLU A 159 21.93 -1.04 10.96
C GLU A 159 21.75 -2.19 9.97
N ARG A 160 20.51 -2.54 9.67
CA ARG A 160 20.15 -3.71 8.89
C ARG A 160 19.03 -3.41 7.92
N SER A 161 19.01 -4.16 6.81
CA SER A 161 17.87 -4.19 5.91
C SER A 161 17.72 -5.60 5.34
N VAL A 162 16.49 -6.09 5.35
CA VAL A 162 16.13 -7.44 4.92
C VAL A 162 14.96 -7.38 3.96
N ALA A 163 14.86 -8.39 3.10
CA ALA A 163 13.68 -8.64 2.29
C ALA A 163 13.25 -10.09 2.49
N THR A 164 11.94 -10.32 2.58
CA THR A 164 11.34 -11.65 2.62
C THR A 164 10.53 -11.87 1.35
N GLU A 165 10.78 -12.99 0.68
CA GLU A 165 9.94 -13.48 -0.41
C GLU A 165 8.70 -14.19 0.13
N LEU A 166 7.55 -13.90 -0.48
CA LEU A 166 6.25 -14.49 -0.19
C LEU A 166 5.63 -15.00 -1.47
N HIS A 167 4.91 -16.12 -1.36
CA HIS A 167 4.05 -16.65 -2.41
C HIS A 167 2.62 -16.66 -1.88
N LEU A 168 1.85 -15.66 -2.30
CA LEU A 168 0.49 -15.43 -1.82
C LEU A 168 -0.53 -15.93 -2.84
N GLU A 169 -1.60 -16.53 -2.36
CA GLU A 169 -2.67 -17.06 -3.19
C GLU A 169 -3.88 -16.11 -3.22
N GLY A 170 -4.69 -16.24 -4.26
CA GLY A 170 -5.95 -15.51 -4.42
C GLY A 170 -5.92 -14.51 -5.57
N ASP A 171 -6.97 -13.69 -5.62
CA ASP A 171 -7.08 -12.61 -6.60
C ASP A 171 -6.24 -11.38 -6.22
N ARG A 172 -6.28 -10.36 -7.08
CA ARG A 172 -5.53 -9.11 -6.87
C ARG A 172 -5.83 -8.43 -5.55
N ALA A 173 -7.07 -8.47 -5.08
CA ALA A 173 -7.44 -7.85 -3.81
C ALA A 173 -6.92 -8.68 -2.63
N ALA A 174 -7.08 -10.00 -2.68
CA ALA A 174 -6.60 -10.93 -1.67
C ALA A 174 -5.07 -10.85 -1.50
N ILE A 175 -4.31 -10.87 -2.60
CA ILE A 175 -2.84 -10.77 -2.55
C ILE A 175 -2.39 -9.45 -1.92
N ARG A 176 -3.04 -8.33 -2.28
CA ARG A 176 -2.72 -7.02 -1.70
C ARG A 176 -3.02 -6.98 -0.20
N SER A 177 -4.16 -7.53 0.24
CA SER A 177 -4.52 -7.59 1.65
C SER A 177 -3.55 -8.48 2.43
N ALA A 178 -3.27 -9.69 1.94
CA ALA A 178 -2.33 -10.62 2.59
C ALA A 178 -0.91 -10.04 2.66
N THR A 179 -0.48 -9.24 1.66
CA THR A 179 0.80 -8.52 1.72
C THR A 179 0.85 -7.54 2.88
N VAL A 180 -0.25 -6.83 3.17
CA VAL A 180 -0.33 -5.91 4.32
C VAL A 180 -0.21 -6.69 5.62
N SER A 181 -1.00 -7.77 5.78
CA SER A 181 -1.00 -8.60 6.97
C SER A 181 0.39 -9.18 7.27
N GLU A 182 1.03 -9.79 6.26
CA GLU A 182 2.36 -10.39 6.37
C GLU A 182 3.42 -9.36 6.74
N LEU A 183 3.41 -8.18 6.10
CA LEU A 183 4.38 -7.13 6.41
C LEU A 183 4.22 -6.62 7.85
N LEU A 184 2.99 -6.36 8.30
CA LEU A 184 2.73 -5.84 9.65
C LEU A 184 3.09 -6.87 10.73
N ALA A 185 2.77 -8.15 10.52
CA ALA A 185 3.12 -9.22 11.45
C ALA A 185 4.65 -9.38 11.59
N ARG A 186 5.36 -9.37 10.46
CA ARG A 186 6.83 -9.46 10.45
C ARG A 186 7.49 -8.27 11.09
N MET A 187 7.03 -7.06 10.75
CA MET A 187 7.54 -5.83 11.35
C MET A 187 7.34 -5.82 12.87
N THR A 188 6.18 -6.26 13.36
CA THR A 188 5.93 -6.35 14.80
C THR A 188 6.92 -7.31 15.46
N THR A 189 7.17 -8.46 14.84
CA THR A 189 8.15 -9.45 15.34
C THR A 189 9.58 -8.89 15.36
N GLU A 190 10.00 -8.16 14.31
CA GLU A 190 11.33 -7.56 14.22
C GLU A 190 11.55 -6.51 15.33
N VAL A 191 10.54 -5.67 15.60
CA VAL A 191 10.67 -4.65 16.65
C VAL A 191 10.67 -5.28 18.05
N ASP A 192 9.94 -6.38 18.24
CA ASP A 192 9.90 -7.11 19.51
C ASP A 192 11.19 -7.91 19.78
N SER A 193 11.86 -8.44 18.75
CA SER A 193 13.17 -9.11 18.91
C SER A 193 14.30 -8.13 19.25
N GLY A 194 14.15 -6.86 18.89
CA GLY A 194 15.12 -5.80 19.17
C GLY A 194 16.40 -5.92 18.34
N GLU A 195 16.32 -6.59 17.19
CA GLU A 195 17.40 -6.76 16.21
C GLU A 195 17.34 -5.73 15.06
#